data_AF-A0A5B8V1X6-F1
#
_entry.id   AF-A0A5B8V1X6-F1
#
_cell.length_a   1.000
_cell.length_b   1.000
_cell.length_c   1.000
_cell.angle_alpha   90.00
_cell.angle_beta   90.00
_cell.angle_gamma   90.00
#
_symmetry.space_group_name_H-M   'P 1'
#
loop_
_entity.id
_entity.type
_entity.pdbx_description
1 polymer ?
#
loop_
_entity_poly.entity_id
_entity_poly.type
_entity_poly.pdbx_seq_one_letter_code
_entity_poly.pdbx_strand_id
1 'polypeptide(L)'
;MNRDRGNREWLNDYMSLKQVNPENPFTVPEGYFDSLDEQILSKIKVEELRKSIPETGFTVPTNYFAELTGNIQARISVEKALEKEASAFTVPEGYFDELSANIQARINIEEASGKETAGFAVPDGYFDNLAGQIQSRIFVEDALSETGSFAVPIGYFNDLTENILNKTTREKKERKGVVIRMFSSVAVKYATAACLVLAIGGTLLLNRGTNAVEEHNNSFLHKSLSAISVDDIQNYLQTHLDGTDNDNRTLLDESKQIDANNLSRDLQEALDSTSQ
;
A
#
# COMPACT_ATOMS: atom_id res chain seq x y z
N MET A 1 -49.30 -11.46 -28.51
CA MET A 1 -50.00 -10.29 -29.10
C MET A 1 -50.66 -10.65 -30.42
N ASN A 2 -51.97 -10.44 -30.54
CA ASN A 2 -52.67 -10.46 -31.83
C ASN A 2 -52.08 -9.36 -32.73
N ARG A 3 -51.54 -9.75 -33.90
CA ARG A 3 -51.07 -8.80 -34.92
C ARG A 3 -52.29 -8.16 -35.56
N ASP A 4 -52.69 -7.00 -35.06
CA ASP A 4 -53.75 -6.20 -35.68
C ASP A 4 -53.26 -5.72 -37.05
N ARG A 5 -53.68 -6.42 -38.11
CA ARG A 5 -53.30 -6.16 -39.51
C ARG A 5 -54.20 -5.10 -40.16
N GLY A 6 -54.82 -4.24 -39.36
CA GLY A 6 -55.93 -3.38 -39.75
C GLY A 6 -55.59 -2.17 -40.63
N ASN A 7 -54.33 -1.77 -40.80
CA ASN A 7 -54.03 -0.57 -41.60
C ASN A 7 -52.77 -0.71 -42.46
N ARG A 8 -52.93 -1.33 -43.63
CA ARG A 8 -51.89 -1.48 -44.67
C ARG A 8 -52.31 -0.83 -45.99
N GLU A 9 -53.20 0.17 -45.94
CA GLU A 9 -53.71 0.86 -47.13
C GLU A 9 -52.57 1.54 -47.93
N TRP A 10 -51.51 1.96 -47.25
CA TRP A 10 -50.28 2.53 -47.84
C TRP A 10 -49.51 1.59 -48.78
N LEU A 11 -49.72 0.25 -48.72
CA LEU A 11 -49.13 -0.67 -49.71
C LEU A 11 -49.76 -0.52 -51.10
N ASN A 12 -50.94 0.10 -51.21
CA ASN A 12 -51.60 0.31 -52.50
C ASN A 12 -51.01 1.49 -53.28
N ASP A 13 -50.42 2.45 -52.58
CA ASP A 13 -49.79 3.62 -53.20
C ASP A 13 -48.42 3.29 -53.81
N TYR A 14 -47.80 2.17 -53.38
CA TYR A 14 -46.46 1.75 -53.82
C TYR A 14 -46.46 0.28 -54.26
N MET A 15 -46.76 0.04 -55.54
CA MET A 15 -46.84 -1.30 -56.14
C MET A 15 -45.56 -2.14 -55.95
N SER A 16 -44.39 -1.50 -55.90
CA SER A 16 -43.08 -2.13 -55.66
C SER A 16 -43.00 -2.83 -54.30
N LEU A 17 -43.72 -2.34 -53.28
CA LEU A 17 -43.71 -2.92 -51.94
C LEU A 17 -44.59 -4.19 -51.84
N LYS A 18 -45.44 -4.46 -52.84
CA LYS A 18 -46.20 -5.71 -52.95
C LYS A 18 -45.38 -6.88 -53.51
N GLN A 19 -44.23 -6.59 -54.14
CA GLN A 19 -43.33 -7.60 -54.69
C GLN A 19 -42.33 -8.15 -53.65
N VAL A 20 -42.18 -7.45 -52.52
CA VAL A 20 -41.32 -7.87 -51.41
C VAL A 20 -42.15 -8.71 -50.45
N ASN A 21 -41.58 -9.80 -49.93
CA ASN A 21 -42.23 -10.67 -48.94
C ASN A 21 -42.81 -9.81 -47.79
N PRO A 22 -44.12 -9.89 -47.49
CA PRO A 22 -44.73 -9.08 -46.44
C PRO A 22 -44.29 -9.46 -45.03
N GLU A 23 -43.61 -10.59 -44.87
CA GLU A 23 -42.92 -10.96 -43.63
C GLU A 23 -41.70 -10.06 -43.45
N ASN A 24 -41.70 -9.27 -42.36
CA ASN A 24 -40.58 -8.41 -42.00
C ASN A 24 -39.33 -9.27 -41.70
N PRO A 25 -38.24 -9.19 -42.50
CA PRO A 25 -37.03 -9.96 -42.26
C PRO A 25 -36.25 -9.47 -41.03
N PHE A 26 -36.57 -8.27 -40.52
CA PHE A 26 -35.96 -7.69 -39.34
C PHE A 26 -36.75 -8.11 -38.09
N THR A 27 -36.36 -9.26 -37.53
CA THR A 27 -36.81 -9.69 -36.21
C THR A 27 -35.73 -9.34 -35.20
N VAL A 28 -36.13 -8.70 -34.10
CA VAL A 28 -35.26 -8.51 -32.95
C VAL A 28 -35.46 -9.68 -31.98
N PRO A 29 -34.42 -10.10 -31.24
CA PRO A 29 -34.56 -11.07 -30.17
C PRO A 29 -35.61 -10.65 -29.13
N GLU A 30 -36.24 -11.64 -28.50
CA GLU A 30 -37.14 -11.40 -27.36
C GLU A 30 -36.37 -10.65 -26.25
N GLY A 31 -36.98 -9.59 -25.70
CA GLY A 31 -36.34 -8.74 -24.68
C GLY A 31 -35.29 -7.74 -25.19
N TYR A 32 -35.11 -7.60 -26.51
CA TYR A 32 -34.18 -6.63 -27.09
C TYR A 32 -34.45 -5.19 -26.59
N PHE A 33 -35.71 -4.78 -26.60
CA PHE A 33 -36.11 -3.44 -26.16
C PHE A 33 -36.13 -3.27 -24.64
N ASP A 34 -36.29 -4.37 -23.88
CA ASP A 34 -36.32 -4.33 -22.41
C ASP A 34 -34.96 -3.93 -21.82
N SER A 35 -33.85 -4.27 -22.50
CA SER A 35 -32.49 -3.92 -22.10
C SER A 35 -31.85 -2.79 -22.93
N LEU A 36 -32.55 -2.29 -23.95
CA LEU A 36 -32.00 -1.28 -24.86
C LEU A 36 -31.77 0.05 -24.13
N ASP A 37 -32.71 0.46 -23.29
CA ASP A 37 -32.63 1.72 -22.55
C ASP A 37 -31.43 1.72 -21.59
N GLU A 38 -31.21 0.62 -20.87
CA GLU A 38 -30.06 0.44 -19.98
C GLU A 38 -28.74 0.43 -20.75
N GLN A 39 -28.70 -0.26 -21.89
CA GLN A 39 -27.51 -0.30 -22.75
C GLN A 39 -27.16 1.08 -23.32
N ILE A 40 -28.15 1.86 -23.73
CA ILE A 40 -27.96 3.23 -24.24
C ILE A 40 -27.41 4.12 -23.12
N LEU A 41 -28.02 4.10 -21.94
CA LEU A 41 -27.56 4.90 -20.79
C LEU A 41 -26.13 4.53 -20.37
N SER A 42 -25.81 3.23 -20.34
CA SER A 42 -24.47 2.74 -20.05
C SER A 42 -23.44 3.25 -21.07
N LYS A 43 -23.75 3.18 -22.37
CA LYS A 43 -22.84 3.67 -23.42
C LYS A 43 -22.65 5.18 -23.37
N ILE A 44 -23.70 5.95 -23.13
CA ILE A 44 -23.60 7.41 -22.96
C ILE A 44 -22.68 7.74 -21.78
N LYS A 45 -22.88 7.07 -20.64
CA LYS A 45 -22.06 7.30 -19.44
C LYS A 45 -20.57 6.95 -19.67
N VAL A 46 -20.29 5.86 -20.39
CA VAL A 46 -18.90 5.50 -20.76
C VAL A 46 -18.29 6.56 -21.68
N GLU A 47 -19.05 7.10 -22.63
CA GLU A 47 -18.58 8.14 -23.54
C GLU A 47 -18.33 9.48 -22.82
N GLU A 48 -19.20 9.85 -21.88
CA GLU A 48 -19.02 11.02 -21.01
C GLU A 48 -17.78 10.89 -20.14
N LEU A 49 -17.58 9.72 -19.52
CA LEU A 49 -16.38 9.44 -18.73
C LEU A 49 -15.12 9.56 -19.59
N ARG A 50 -15.14 9.03 -20.82
CA ARG A 50 -14.03 9.16 -21.77
C ARG A 50 -13.74 10.60 -22.16
N LYS A 51 -14.77 11.45 -22.33
CA LYS A 51 -14.61 12.89 -22.59
C LYS A 51 -14.09 13.65 -21.37
N SER A 52 -14.40 13.18 -20.17
CA SER A 52 -13.95 13.80 -18.91
C SER A 52 -12.52 13.42 -18.50
N ILE A 53 -11.97 12.33 -19.07
CA ILE A 53 -10.59 11.93 -18.87
C ILE A 53 -9.71 12.78 -19.81
N PRO A 54 -8.75 13.57 -19.29
CA PRO A 54 -7.79 14.27 -20.15
C PRO A 54 -7.02 13.26 -21.02
N GLU A 55 -6.71 13.62 -22.27
CA GLU A 55 -6.03 12.72 -23.25
C GLU A 55 -4.72 12.10 -22.72
N THR A 56 -4.13 12.69 -21.67
CA THR A 56 -2.95 12.19 -20.95
C THR A 56 -3.22 10.98 -20.06
N GLY A 57 -4.47 10.50 -19.94
CA GLY A 57 -4.86 9.38 -19.09
C GLY A 57 -4.84 9.70 -17.60
N PHE A 58 -4.87 8.66 -16.76
CA PHE A 58 -4.70 8.78 -15.31
C PHE A 58 -3.22 8.90 -14.99
N THR A 59 -2.77 10.11 -14.70
CA THR A 59 -1.39 10.35 -14.25
C THR A 59 -1.34 10.29 -12.73
N VAL A 60 -0.36 9.55 -12.21
CA VAL A 60 -0.05 9.61 -10.78
C VAL A 60 0.66 10.93 -10.47
N PRO A 61 0.47 11.50 -9.26
CA PRO A 61 1.21 12.68 -8.83
C PRO A 61 2.73 12.49 -9.00
N THR A 62 3.44 13.56 -9.38
CA THR A 62 4.87 13.56 -9.71
C THR A 62 5.81 13.00 -8.62
N ASN A 63 5.31 12.83 -7.40
CA ASN A 63 6.07 12.32 -6.25
C ASN A 63 5.45 11.07 -5.58
N TYR A 64 4.40 10.49 -6.15
CA TYR A 64 3.64 9.39 -5.55
C TYR A 64 4.53 8.20 -5.17
N PHE A 65 5.39 7.76 -6.09
CA PHE A 65 6.24 6.60 -5.86
C PHE A 65 7.38 6.86 -4.87
N ALA A 66 7.89 8.09 -4.80
CA ALA A 66 8.91 8.46 -3.82
C ALA A 66 8.32 8.51 -2.41
N GLU A 67 7.13 9.08 -2.25
CA GLU A 67 6.40 9.09 -0.98
C GLU A 67 5.99 7.68 -0.55
N LEU A 68 5.48 6.87 -1.48
CA LEU A 68 5.12 5.48 -1.21
C LEU A 68 6.34 4.69 -0.72
N THR A 69 7.49 4.85 -1.38
CA THR A 69 8.75 4.21 -0.97
C THR A 69 9.17 4.66 0.42
N GLY A 70 9.11 5.96 0.71
CA GLY A 70 9.39 6.50 2.04
C GLY A 70 8.48 5.94 3.13
N ASN A 71 7.18 5.85 2.83
CA ASN A 71 6.16 5.32 3.75
C ASN A 71 6.36 3.83 4.02
N ILE A 72 6.67 3.03 3.00
CA ILE A 72 6.97 1.60 3.13
C ILE A 72 8.21 1.40 4.01
N GLN A 73 9.30 2.13 3.74
CA GLN A 73 10.53 2.04 4.53
C GLN A 73 10.34 2.48 5.99
N ALA A 74 9.55 3.53 6.22
CA ALA A 74 9.18 3.95 7.56
C ALA A 74 8.40 2.86 8.31
N ARG A 75 7.43 2.21 7.65
CA ARG A 75 6.64 1.12 8.24
C ARG A 75 7.51 -0.09 8.61
N ILE A 76 8.38 -0.52 7.70
CA ILE A 76 9.32 -1.63 7.92
C ILE A 76 10.29 -1.33 9.08
N SER A 77 10.77 -0.08 9.17
CA SER A 77 11.68 0.34 10.24
C SER A 77 11.00 0.33 11.62
N VAL A 78 9.73 0.76 11.67
CA VAL A 78 8.90 0.71 12.88
C VAL A 78 8.64 -0.73 13.29
N GLU A 79 8.26 -1.59 12.34
CA GLU A 79 8.03 -3.02 12.57
C GLU A 79 9.29 -3.72 13.10
N LYS A 80 10.45 -3.51 12.47
CA LYS A 80 11.74 -4.05 12.94
C LYS A 80 12.12 -3.55 14.34
N ALA A 81 11.76 -2.32 14.68
CA ALA A 81 11.99 -1.78 16.02
C ALA A 81 11.04 -2.41 17.05
N LEU A 82 9.80 -2.71 16.66
CA LEU A 82 8.78 -3.39 17.48
C LEU A 82 9.05 -4.89 17.64
N GLU A 83 9.65 -5.57 16.66
CA GLU A 83 10.05 -6.99 16.80
C GLU A 83 11.07 -7.20 17.92
N LYS A 84 11.90 -6.20 18.22
CA LYS A 84 12.81 -6.21 19.38
C LYS A 84 12.06 -6.10 20.72
N GLU A 85 10.83 -5.61 20.68
CA GLU A 85 9.88 -5.43 21.79
C GLU A 85 8.71 -6.43 21.68
N ALA A 86 8.85 -7.55 20.94
CA ALA A 86 7.79 -8.53 20.69
C ALA A 86 7.15 -9.12 21.97
N SER A 87 7.68 -8.83 23.16
CA SER A 87 7.03 -9.05 24.45
C SER A 87 5.84 -8.11 24.75
N ALA A 88 5.57 -7.09 23.93
CA ALA A 88 4.51 -6.11 24.19
C ALA A 88 3.07 -6.62 23.88
N PHE A 89 2.93 -7.68 23.08
CA PHE A 89 1.63 -8.29 22.74
C PHE A 89 1.53 -9.77 23.13
N THR A 90 2.49 -10.28 23.90
CA THR A 90 2.42 -11.64 24.44
C THR A 90 1.61 -11.62 25.72
N VAL A 91 0.72 -12.60 25.87
CA VAL A 91 0.03 -12.85 27.13
C VAL A 91 1.09 -13.11 28.22
N PRO A 92 1.00 -12.48 29.41
CA PRO A 92 1.93 -12.73 30.50
C PRO A 92 2.02 -14.22 30.85
N GLU A 93 3.22 -14.67 31.18
CA GLU A 93 3.44 -16.03 31.68
C GLU A 93 2.53 -16.29 32.90
N GLY A 94 1.79 -17.42 32.89
CA GLY A 94 0.86 -17.76 33.95
C GLY A 94 -0.55 -17.13 33.87
N TYR A 95 -0.83 -16.25 32.90
CA TYR A 95 -2.17 -15.64 32.75
C TYR A 95 -3.28 -16.70 32.66
N PHE A 96 -3.09 -17.75 31.87
CA PHE A 96 -4.11 -18.79 31.69
C PHE A 96 -4.22 -19.73 32.91
N ASP A 97 -3.12 -19.90 33.65
CA ASP A 97 -3.11 -20.67 34.89
C ASP A 97 -3.90 -19.95 35.99
N GLU A 98 -3.73 -18.62 36.10
CA GLU A 98 -4.47 -17.78 37.05
C GLU A 98 -5.91 -17.49 36.60
N LEU A 99 -6.17 -17.43 35.30
CA LEU A 99 -7.50 -17.12 34.75
C LEU A 99 -8.55 -18.13 35.24
N SER A 100 -8.21 -19.42 35.27
CA SER A 100 -9.12 -20.47 35.73
C SER A 100 -9.50 -20.27 37.21
N ALA A 101 -8.51 -19.96 38.05
CA ALA A 101 -8.72 -19.70 39.47
C ALA A 101 -9.53 -18.41 39.70
N ASN A 102 -9.26 -17.36 38.93
CA ASN A 102 -9.98 -16.08 39.01
C ASN A 102 -11.45 -16.23 38.61
N ILE A 103 -11.73 -16.94 37.50
CA ILE A 103 -13.10 -17.22 37.06
C ILE A 103 -13.86 -17.99 38.15
N GLN A 104 -13.27 -19.05 38.71
CA GLN A 104 -13.92 -19.80 39.79
C GLN A 104 -14.13 -18.96 41.05
N ALA A 105 -13.15 -18.15 41.45
CA ALA A 105 -13.29 -17.24 42.59
C ALA A 105 -14.45 -16.26 42.36
N ARG A 106 -14.58 -15.71 41.15
CA ARG A 106 -15.66 -14.78 40.81
C ARG A 106 -17.03 -15.44 40.77
N ILE A 107 -17.14 -16.66 40.24
CA ILE A 107 -18.38 -17.45 40.28
C ILE A 107 -18.79 -17.72 41.73
N ASN A 108 -17.85 -18.13 42.58
CA ASN A 108 -18.12 -18.41 43.99
C ASN A 108 -18.57 -17.15 44.75
N ILE A 109 -17.97 -15.99 44.45
CA ILE A 109 -18.39 -14.70 45.02
C ILE A 109 -19.79 -14.34 44.55
N GLU A 110 -20.11 -14.55 43.27
CA GLU A 110 -21.45 -14.28 42.71
C GLU A 110 -22.53 -15.21 43.31
N GLU A 111 -22.20 -16.50 43.50
CA GLU A 111 -23.08 -17.45 44.18
C GLU A 111 -23.27 -17.13 45.66
N ALA A 112 -22.20 -16.73 46.36
CA ALA A 112 -22.26 -16.35 47.78
C ALA A 112 -22.94 -14.99 48.01
N SER A 113 -22.89 -14.07 47.04
CA SER A 113 -23.47 -12.73 47.15
C SER A 113 -24.97 -12.69 46.88
N GLY A 114 -25.57 -13.84 46.51
CA GLY A 114 -26.98 -13.91 46.16
C GLY A 114 -27.25 -13.27 44.79
N LYS A 115 -28.05 -13.95 43.96
CA LYS A 115 -28.45 -13.50 42.63
C LYS A 115 -29.40 -12.29 42.66
N GLU A 116 -29.05 -11.19 43.30
CA GLU A 116 -29.78 -9.93 43.13
C GLU A 116 -28.78 -8.76 43.13
N THR A 117 -28.60 -8.14 41.96
CA THR A 117 -28.06 -6.77 41.74
C THR A 117 -26.55 -6.53 41.47
N ALA A 118 -25.72 -7.52 41.17
CA ALA A 118 -24.29 -7.25 40.87
C ALA A 118 -23.96 -6.82 39.40
N GLY A 119 -24.91 -6.23 38.68
CA GLY A 119 -24.66 -5.71 37.33
C GLY A 119 -25.60 -4.56 37.00
N PHE A 120 -25.06 -3.33 36.93
CA PHE A 120 -25.78 -2.13 36.47
C PHE A 120 -26.97 -1.64 37.31
N ALA A 121 -27.09 -2.04 38.57
CA ALA A 121 -28.06 -1.42 39.47
C ALA A 121 -27.51 -0.07 39.96
N VAL A 122 -28.28 0.98 39.72
CA VAL A 122 -27.98 2.32 40.21
C VAL A 122 -28.14 2.31 41.75
N PRO A 123 -27.20 2.90 42.53
CA PRO A 123 -27.31 2.94 43.99
C PRO A 123 -28.63 3.57 44.47
N ASP A 124 -29.18 3.05 45.56
CA ASP A 124 -30.38 3.60 46.19
C ASP A 124 -30.18 5.09 46.49
N GLY A 125 -31.12 5.92 46.03
CA GLY A 125 -31.07 7.38 46.20
C GLY A 125 -30.15 8.14 45.23
N TYR A 126 -29.56 7.48 44.21
CA TYR A 126 -28.80 8.17 43.17
C TYR A 126 -29.63 9.25 42.47
N PHE A 127 -30.86 8.91 42.04
CA PHE A 127 -31.72 9.85 41.32
C PHE A 127 -32.23 10.98 42.22
N ASP A 128 -32.45 10.70 43.50
CA ASP A 128 -32.84 11.71 44.49
C ASP A 128 -31.70 12.73 44.71
N ASN A 129 -30.46 12.25 44.81
CA ASN A 129 -29.28 13.13 44.94
C ASN A 129 -28.92 13.84 43.62
N LEU A 130 -29.15 13.19 42.47
CA LEU A 130 -28.86 13.75 41.15
C LEU A 130 -29.65 15.04 40.92
N ALA A 131 -30.92 15.08 41.32
CA ALA A 131 -31.75 16.28 41.21
C ALA A 131 -31.14 17.47 41.98
N GLY A 132 -30.70 17.23 43.23
CA GLY A 132 -30.05 18.26 44.05
C GLY A 132 -28.69 18.69 43.50
N GLN A 133 -27.91 17.75 42.95
CA GLN A 133 -26.61 18.05 42.32
C GLN A 133 -26.76 18.89 41.05
N ILE A 134 -27.74 18.57 40.20
CA ILE A 134 -28.02 19.34 38.97
C ILE A 134 -28.42 20.77 39.34
N GLN A 135 -29.34 20.94 40.30
CA GLN A 135 -29.76 22.28 40.75
C GLN A 135 -28.60 23.08 41.36
N SER A 136 -27.76 22.43 42.18
CA SER A 136 -26.58 23.08 42.76
C SER A 136 -25.59 23.53 41.68
N ARG A 137 -25.37 22.70 40.65
CA ARG A 137 -24.49 23.05 39.53
C ARG A 137 -25.06 24.21 38.70
N ILE A 138 -26.36 24.21 38.42
CA ILE A 138 -27.01 25.31 37.69
C ILE A 138 -26.89 26.63 38.45
N PHE A 139 -27.12 26.62 39.76
CA PHE A 139 -26.99 27.83 40.59
C PHE A 139 -25.54 28.36 40.61
N VAL A 140 -24.56 27.45 40.74
CA VAL A 140 -23.15 27.81 40.67
C VAL A 140 -22.80 28.37 39.30
N GLU A 141 -23.28 27.74 38.22
CA GLU A 141 -23.04 28.19 36.85
C GLU A 141 -23.69 29.54 36.54
N ASP A 142 -24.91 29.80 37.03
CA ASP A 142 -25.58 31.11 36.89
C ASP A 142 -24.80 32.20 37.65
N ALA A 143 -24.38 31.91 38.89
CA ALA A 143 -23.56 32.83 39.68
C ALA A 143 -22.17 33.08 39.08
N LEU A 144 -21.58 32.11 38.39
CA LEU A 144 -20.30 32.26 37.68
C LEU A 144 -20.45 32.89 36.28
N SER A 145 -21.63 32.77 35.66
CA SER A 145 -21.94 33.36 34.35
C SER A 145 -22.02 34.89 34.42
N GLU A 146 -22.37 35.47 35.57
CA GLU A 146 -22.26 36.92 35.80
C GLU A 146 -20.80 37.41 35.75
N THR A 147 -19.83 36.53 35.99
CA THR A 147 -18.39 36.80 35.88
C THR A 147 -17.75 36.22 34.61
N GLY A 148 -18.41 36.28 33.46
CA GLY A 148 -17.76 36.28 32.12
C GLY A 148 -16.69 35.20 31.84
N SER A 149 -16.72 34.04 32.51
CA SER A 149 -15.55 33.16 32.61
C SER A 149 -15.27 32.31 31.36
N PHE A 150 -16.07 32.47 30.31
CA PHE A 150 -15.86 31.84 28.99
C PHE A 150 -15.62 32.86 27.86
N ALA A 151 -15.40 34.14 28.20
CA ALA A 151 -14.99 35.13 27.22
C ALA A 151 -13.50 34.94 26.89
N VAL A 152 -13.20 34.76 25.61
CA VAL A 152 -11.82 34.72 25.13
C VAL A 152 -11.15 36.07 25.46
N PRO A 153 -9.93 36.09 26.03
CA PRO A 153 -9.22 37.32 26.34
C PRO A 153 -9.11 38.24 25.12
N ILE A 154 -9.29 39.55 25.35
CA ILE A 154 -9.13 40.56 24.30
C ILE A 154 -7.74 40.42 23.68
N GLY A 155 -7.67 40.21 22.37
CA GLY A 155 -6.42 40.08 21.63
C GLY A 155 -5.89 38.64 21.46
N TYR A 156 -6.50 37.63 22.09
CA TYR A 156 -6.07 36.22 21.97
C TYR A 156 -5.85 35.77 20.52
N PHE A 157 -6.76 36.11 19.61
CA PHE A 157 -6.66 35.72 18.21
C PHE A 157 -5.57 36.48 17.45
N ASN A 158 -5.24 37.71 17.86
CA ASN A 158 -4.14 38.45 17.27
C ASN A 158 -2.80 37.85 17.71
N ASP A 159 -2.64 37.60 19.01
CA ASP A 159 -1.44 36.99 19.58
C ASP A 159 -1.21 35.57 19.05
N LEU A 160 -2.29 34.80 18.89
CA LEU A 160 -2.25 33.47 18.29
C LEU A 160 -1.77 33.54 16.83
N THR A 161 -2.31 34.48 16.07
CA THR A 161 -1.96 34.67 14.65
C THR A 161 -0.49 35.04 14.49
N GLU A 162 0.01 35.97 15.31
CA GLU A 162 1.41 36.36 15.32
C GLU A 162 2.34 35.20 15.70
N ASN A 163 1.96 34.42 16.73
CA ASN A 163 2.71 33.23 17.13
C ASN A 163 2.77 32.15 16.05
N ILE A 164 1.67 31.96 15.30
CA ILE A 164 1.65 31.02 14.17
C ILE A 164 2.56 31.51 13.05
N LEU A 165 2.51 32.79 12.70
CA LEU A 165 3.39 33.38 11.68
C LEU A 165 4.87 33.27 12.05
N ASN A 166 5.23 33.59 13.30
CA ASN A 166 6.60 33.47 13.79
C ASN A 166 7.12 32.03 13.79
N LYS A 167 6.24 31.04 13.97
CA LYS A 167 6.62 29.61 13.98
C LYS A 167 6.61 28.97 12.60
N THR A 168 5.82 29.48 11.66
CA THR A 168 5.64 28.89 10.33
C THR A 168 6.46 29.58 9.25
N THR A 169 6.71 30.88 9.37
CA THR A 169 7.64 31.61 8.52
C THR A 169 9.07 31.29 8.96
N ARG A 170 9.72 30.38 8.26
CA ARG A 170 11.15 30.08 8.44
C ARG A 170 11.97 31.30 7.98
N GLU A 171 12.26 32.23 8.89
CA GLU A 171 13.36 33.15 8.63
C GLU A 171 14.66 32.36 8.50
N LYS A 172 15.30 32.52 7.35
CA LYS A 172 16.55 31.86 6.96
C LYS A 172 17.67 32.37 7.86
N LYS A 173 17.81 31.80 9.07
CA LYS A 173 19.00 32.03 9.90
C LYS A 173 20.21 31.53 9.14
N GLU A 174 21.01 32.45 8.60
CA GLU A 174 22.30 32.15 8.00
C GLU A 174 23.25 31.60 9.08
N ARG A 175 23.23 30.29 9.26
CA ARG A 175 24.23 29.59 10.05
C ARG A 175 25.53 29.66 9.25
N LYS A 176 26.45 30.53 9.67
CA LYS A 176 27.83 30.55 9.15
C LYS A 176 28.44 29.17 9.41
N GLY A 177 28.53 28.35 8.37
CA GLY A 177 29.16 27.03 8.45
C GLY A 177 30.65 27.19 8.74
N VAL A 178 31.13 26.57 9.82
CA VAL A 178 32.57 26.44 10.06
C VAL A 178 33.11 25.44 9.04
N VAL A 179 34.01 25.90 8.16
CA VAL A 179 34.70 25.02 7.22
C VAL A 179 35.81 24.29 7.96
N ILE A 180 35.63 23.00 8.22
CA ILE A 180 36.68 22.14 8.79
C ILE A 180 37.37 21.38 7.66
N ARG A 181 38.70 21.50 7.57
CA ARG A 181 39.52 20.84 6.55
C ARG A 181 39.72 19.36 6.94
N MET A 182 39.08 18.46 6.19
CA MET A 182 38.91 17.04 6.58
C MET A 182 40.13 16.14 6.30
N PHE A 183 41.15 16.60 5.58
CA PHE A 183 42.34 15.80 5.27
C PHE A 183 43.61 16.50 5.75
N SER A 184 44.20 15.98 6.84
CA SER A 184 45.51 16.42 7.32
C SER A 184 46.61 15.66 6.57
N SER A 185 47.65 16.37 6.12
CA SER A 185 48.71 15.86 5.25
C SER A 185 49.62 14.80 5.90
N VAL A 186 49.40 14.48 7.18
CA VAL A 186 50.21 13.51 7.93
C VAL A 186 49.67 12.08 7.75
N ALA A 187 48.34 11.91 7.67
CA ALA A 187 47.72 10.58 7.50
C ALA A 187 48.07 9.93 6.15
N VAL A 188 48.20 10.74 5.09
CA VAL A 188 48.51 10.27 3.73
C VAL A 188 49.90 9.62 3.66
N LYS A 189 50.86 10.06 4.49
CA LYS A 189 52.24 9.51 4.49
C LYS A 189 52.32 8.08 5.02
N TYR A 190 51.42 7.71 5.94
CA TYR A 190 51.38 6.36 6.52
C TYR A 190 50.53 5.41 5.66
N ALA A 191 49.48 5.92 5.01
CA ALA A 191 48.64 5.13 4.11
C ALA A 191 49.43 4.56 2.94
N THR A 192 50.35 5.34 2.34
CA THR A 192 51.18 4.88 1.23
C THR A 192 52.12 3.74 1.62
N ALA A 193 52.74 3.80 2.82
CA ALA A 193 53.60 2.73 3.32
C ALA A 193 52.81 1.42 3.53
N ALA A 194 51.60 1.48 4.09
CA ALA A 194 50.75 0.31 4.29
C ALA A 194 50.33 -0.34 2.95
N CYS A 195 49.97 0.46 1.94
CA CYS A 195 49.64 -0.04 0.62
C CYS A 195 50.82 -0.76 -0.05
N LEU A 196 52.03 -0.23 0.09
CA LEU A 196 53.24 -0.88 -0.46
C LEU A 196 53.54 -2.22 0.25
N VAL A 197 53.36 -2.28 1.57
CA VAL A 197 53.51 -3.53 2.34
C VAL A 197 52.46 -4.55 1.93
N LEU A 198 51.20 -4.16 1.76
CA LEU A 198 50.13 -5.05 1.29
C LEU A 198 50.37 -5.53 -0.15
N ALA A 199 50.84 -4.66 -1.04
CA ALA A 199 51.14 -5.04 -2.41
C ALA A 199 52.30 -6.06 -2.48
N ILE A 200 53.40 -5.80 -1.77
CA ILE A 200 54.57 -6.70 -1.76
C ILE A 200 54.27 -8.00 -1.01
N GLY A 201 53.58 -7.92 0.13
CA GLY A 201 53.16 -9.10 0.89
C GLY A 201 52.14 -9.96 0.14
N GLY A 202 51.18 -9.31 -0.53
CA GLY A 202 50.19 -9.98 -1.38
C GLY A 202 50.82 -10.67 -2.58
N THR A 203 51.77 -10.05 -3.28
CA THR A 203 52.41 -10.68 -4.45
C THR A 203 53.27 -11.89 -4.06
N LEU A 204 53.96 -11.85 -2.91
CA LEU A 204 54.77 -12.95 -2.42
C LEU A 204 53.91 -14.12 -1.92
N LEU A 205 52.76 -13.84 -1.32
CA LEU A 205 51.77 -14.86 -0.94
C LEU A 205 51.11 -15.51 -2.16
N LEU A 206 50.71 -14.73 -3.16
CA LEU A 206 50.14 -15.26 -4.40
C LEU A 206 51.15 -16.10 -5.20
N ASN A 207 52.43 -15.69 -5.22
CA ASN A 207 53.49 -16.44 -5.91
C ASN A 207 53.96 -17.71 -5.16
N ARG A 208 53.65 -17.85 -3.86
CA ARG A 208 53.86 -19.10 -3.11
C ARG A 208 52.68 -20.07 -3.18
N GLY A 209 51.55 -19.64 -3.73
CA GLY A 209 50.29 -20.38 -3.77
C GLY A 209 49.89 -20.94 -5.14
N THR A 210 50.75 -20.94 -6.15
CA THR A 210 50.41 -21.55 -7.45
C THR A 210 50.62 -23.07 -7.43
N ASN A 211 49.80 -23.75 -6.62
CA ASN A 211 49.35 -25.12 -6.87
C ASN A 211 47.83 -25.12 -6.60
N ALA A 212 47.06 -25.48 -7.63
CA ALA A 212 45.61 -25.65 -7.67
C ALA A 212 44.76 -24.38 -7.39
N VAL A 213 44.27 -23.78 -8.48
CA VAL A 213 42.98 -23.09 -8.46
C VAL A 213 41.95 -24.18 -8.18
N GLU A 214 41.42 -24.26 -6.95
CA GLU A 214 40.20 -25.02 -6.72
C GLU A 214 39.07 -24.28 -7.42
N GLU A 215 38.58 -24.85 -8.52
CA GLU A 215 37.26 -24.55 -9.05
C GLU A 215 36.26 -24.59 -7.91
N HIS A 216 35.54 -23.48 -7.67
CA HIS A 216 34.49 -23.39 -6.66
C HIS A 216 33.23 -24.19 -7.07
N ASN A 217 33.38 -25.48 -7.36
CA ASN A 217 32.28 -26.38 -7.75
C ASN A 217 31.51 -26.92 -6.52
N ASN A 218 31.92 -26.54 -5.30
CA ASN A 218 31.39 -27.07 -4.05
C ASN A 218 30.99 -25.98 -3.04
N SER A 219 30.49 -24.83 -3.51
CA SER A 219 29.82 -23.91 -2.58
C SER A 219 28.63 -24.63 -1.91
N PHE A 220 28.42 -24.42 -0.61
CA PHE A 220 27.29 -25.00 0.14
C PHE A 220 25.94 -24.81 -0.60
N LEU A 221 25.81 -23.67 -1.28
CA LEU A 221 24.66 -23.35 -2.11
C LEU A 221 24.55 -24.27 -3.34
N HIS A 222 25.66 -24.58 -4.02
CA HIS A 222 25.67 -25.47 -5.18
C HIS A 222 25.24 -26.88 -4.76
N LYS A 223 25.76 -27.41 -3.66
CA LYS A 223 25.38 -28.75 -3.15
C LYS A 223 23.92 -28.82 -2.72
N SER A 224 23.39 -27.72 -2.18
CA SER A 224 21.98 -27.63 -1.79
C SER A 224 21.07 -27.49 -3.01
N LEU A 225 21.52 -26.81 -4.07
CA LEU A 225 20.76 -26.60 -5.30
C LEU A 225 20.79 -27.85 -6.21
N SER A 226 21.89 -28.59 -6.25
CA SER A 226 22.00 -29.84 -7.04
C SER A 226 21.24 -31.02 -6.41
N ALA A 227 20.89 -30.93 -5.13
CA ALA A 227 20.07 -31.93 -4.45
C ALA A 227 18.58 -31.81 -4.80
N ILE A 228 18.16 -30.73 -5.46
CA ILE A 228 16.77 -30.53 -5.90
C ILE A 228 16.59 -31.24 -7.24
N SER A 229 15.59 -32.12 -7.35
CA SER A 229 15.32 -32.83 -8.60
C SER A 229 14.69 -31.90 -9.65
N VAL A 230 14.92 -32.20 -10.93
CA VAL A 230 14.29 -31.46 -12.04
C VAL A 230 12.76 -31.54 -11.97
N ASP A 231 12.23 -32.68 -11.51
CA ASP A 231 10.80 -32.90 -11.31
C ASP A 231 10.23 -32.01 -10.19
N ASP A 232 10.98 -31.80 -9.11
CA ASP A 232 10.57 -30.88 -8.02
C ASP A 232 10.57 -29.43 -8.47
N ILE A 233 11.56 -29.03 -9.28
CA ILE A 233 11.62 -27.69 -9.89
C ILE A 233 10.41 -27.51 -10.82
N GLN A 234 10.09 -28.51 -11.64
CA GLN A 234 8.95 -28.48 -12.54
C GLN A 234 7.63 -28.40 -11.77
N ASN A 235 7.47 -29.21 -10.72
CA ASN A 235 6.26 -29.22 -9.90
C ASN A 235 6.10 -27.91 -9.11
N TYR A 236 7.20 -27.34 -8.60
CA TYR A 236 7.19 -26.04 -7.94
C TYR A 236 6.76 -24.93 -8.89
N LEU A 237 7.36 -24.88 -10.09
CA LEU A 237 6.98 -23.93 -11.13
C LEU A 237 5.53 -24.14 -11.54
N GLN A 238 5.08 -25.38 -11.76
CA GLN A 238 3.72 -25.66 -12.18
C GLN A 238 2.67 -25.34 -11.10
N THR A 239 3.00 -25.55 -9.83
CA THR A 239 2.12 -25.19 -8.70
C THR A 239 2.10 -23.67 -8.45
N HIS A 240 3.17 -22.96 -8.81
CA HIS A 240 3.30 -21.51 -8.61
C HIS A 240 3.07 -20.66 -9.87
N LEU A 241 2.84 -21.27 -11.03
CA LEU A 241 2.52 -20.58 -12.30
C LEU A 241 1.03 -20.24 -12.43
N ASP A 242 0.14 -20.91 -11.71
CA ASP A 242 -1.32 -20.64 -11.79
C ASP A 242 -1.75 -19.39 -10.98
N GLY A 243 -0.87 -18.82 -10.16
CA GLY A 243 -1.18 -17.69 -9.27
C GLY A 243 -0.72 -16.32 -9.76
N THR A 244 0.11 -16.22 -10.81
CA THR A 244 0.64 -14.95 -11.30
C THR A 244 0.91 -15.05 -12.81
N ASP A 245 0.15 -14.26 -13.57
CA ASP A 245 0.36 -13.89 -14.98
C ASP A 245 -0.09 -14.86 -16.08
N ASN A 246 -1.39 -14.80 -16.41
CA ASN A 246 -1.89 -15.13 -17.74
C ASN A 246 -1.42 -14.14 -18.83
N ASP A 247 -0.72 -13.06 -18.45
CA ASP A 247 -0.29 -12.01 -19.38
C ASP A 247 1.05 -12.33 -20.09
N ASN A 248 1.79 -13.35 -19.63
CA ASN A 248 3.12 -13.66 -20.17
C ASN A 248 3.12 -14.72 -21.30
N ARG A 249 1.98 -15.35 -21.61
CA ARG A 249 1.89 -16.31 -22.74
C ARG A 249 1.91 -15.63 -24.11
N THR A 250 1.66 -14.33 -24.18
CA THR A 250 1.66 -13.54 -25.42
C THR A 250 3.05 -13.07 -25.87
N LEU A 251 4.10 -13.27 -25.07
CA LEU A 251 5.47 -12.84 -25.40
C LEU A 251 6.38 -13.98 -25.88
N LEU A 252 5.93 -15.24 -25.86
CA LEU A 252 6.73 -16.38 -26.31
C LEU A 252 6.66 -16.64 -27.82
N ASP A 253 5.68 -16.06 -28.53
CA ASP A 253 5.49 -16.30 -29.97
C ASP A 253 6.33 -15.38 -30.87
N GLU A 254 7.07 -14.41 -30.28
CA GLU A 254 7.93 -13.48 -31.03
C GLU A 254 9.40 -13.53 -30.57
N SER A 255 9.91 -14.72 -30.21
CA SER A 255 11.35 -14.88 -29.99
C SER A 255 12.07 -15.19 -31.30
N LYS A 256 12.56 -14.12 -31.95
CA LYS A 256 13.63 -14.18 -32.95
C LYS A 256 14.82 -14.94 -32.33
N GLN A 257 15.22 -16.05 -32.95
CA GLN A 257 16.36 -16.86 -32.51
C GLN A 257 17.59 -15.97 -32.27
N ILE A 258 18.10 -15.96 -31.04
CA ILE A 258 19.33 -15.27 -30.68
C ILE A 258 20.48 -16.11 -31.24
N ASP A 259 21.03 -15.68 -32.38
CA ASP A 259 22.21 -16.27 -32.97
C ASP A 259 23.44 -15.82 -32.16
N ALA A 260 24.00 -16.74 -31.37
CA ALA A 260 25.10 -16.49 -30.43
C ALA A 260 26.34 -15.87 -31.08
N ASN A 261 26.49 -15.99 -32.41
CA ASN A 261 27.59 -15.39 -33.15
C ASN A 261 27.50 -13.86 -33.28
N ASN A 262 26.29 -13.30 -33.19
CA ASN A 262 26.04 -11.86 -33.36
C ASN A 262 25.90 -11.11 -32.03
N LEU A 263 25.73 -11.84 -30.92
CA LEU A 263 25.51 -11.28 -29.58
C LEU A 263 26.66 -10.35 -29.13
N SER A 264 27.90 -10.69 -29.47
CA SER A 264 29.06 -9.87 -29.14
C SER A 264 29.06 -8.53 -29.88
N ARG A 265 28.55 -8.48 -31.11
CA ARG A 265 28.45 -7.25 -31.92
C ARG A 265 27.36 -6.33 -31.37
N ASP A 266 26.21 -6.90 -31.02
CA ASP A 266 25.06 -6.13 -30.50
C ASP A 266 25.36 -5.55 -29.10
N LEU A 267 26.15 -6.25 -28.28
CA LEU A 267 26.63 -5.72 -26.99
C LEU A 267 27.66 -4.59 -27.15
N GLN A 268 28.51 -4.66 -28.18
CA GLN A 268 29.49 -3.62 -28.49
C GLN A 268 28.80 -2.31 -28.94
N GLU A 269 27.76 -2.42 -29.76
CA GLU A 269 26.98 -1.28 -30.26
C GLU A 269 26.18 -0.58 -29.15
N ALA A 270 25.65 -1.35 -28.19
CA ALA A 270 25.00 -0.81 -26.99
C ALA A 270 25.97 -0.05 -26.07
N LEU A 271 27.20 -0.56 -25.90
CA LEU A 271 28.25 0.09 -25.12
C LEU A 271 28.72 1.41 -25.75
N ASP A 272 28.89 1.45 -27.07
CA ASP A 272 29.30 2.67 -27.78
C ASP A 272 28.21 3.75 -27.80
N SER A 273 26.92 3.35 -27.83
CA SER A 273 25.79 4.30 -27.78
C SER A 273 25.62 5.01 -26.43
N THR A 274 26.21 4.47 -25.36
CA THR A 274 26.12 5.04 -24.00
C THR A 274 27.21 6.09 -23.73
N SER A 275 28.18 6.26 -24.64
CA SER A 275 29.31 7.18 -24.46
C SER A 275 29.22 8.51 -25.25
N GLN A 276 28.05 8.88 -25.78
CA GLN A 276 27.75 10.24 -26.25
C GLN A 276 26.81 10.98 -25.30
#